data_AF-A0A6A4ZJR2-F1
#
_entry.id   AF-A0A6A4ZJR2-F1
#
_cell.length_a   1.000
_cell.length_b   1.000
_cell.length_c   1.000
_cell.angle_alpha   90.00
_cell.angle_beta   90.00
_cell.angle_gamma   90.00
#
_symmetry.space_group_name_H-M   'P 1'
#
loop_
_entity.id
_entity.type
_entity.pdbx_description
1 polymer ?
#
loop_
_entity_poly.entity_id
_entity_poly.type
_entity_poly.pdbx_seq_one_letter_code
_entity_poly.pdbx_strand_id
1 'polypeptide(L)'
;MANDFWWASFNTTGAQSYLVNWFNTQLQFIPTNSTTTYTLALDSPQHTDMMYLYNLTTPPSLSASSLYVTEIQVNTLANVIASLRKMDGCALPWIFTAYCYVDFDHTFEMANSAARQAKCQQQPLVADGASYLESILRNADWPALTTCWGAALASAILNDVTMTTIGQTWLTQTQAAAASNLQPMAQVEVEVVYWTRRGIVTFTPQWQNFKRVGILETFAIENALGVAYPLTLKRSNGTFQIDRETSFKLYWGFANDLFVVATNGTTPLSGKSLVRASPRFAFANTTLQYVLVANGTLPTPFGPGFSVVQSTLGPFGSISVYRVACPSAVRAWYAAVDTLLRTVLTTNVALQSQFQAIAGQMYYLVGPEAWQANPTLRFFGGNFLCDAQMTPETSMLNFFSVQGSCMAGIGEQLLFTTTHVLAAFVSLPDTPSGADIAAANSLPSSQSSLEQLVGLVHTFTTAAFSPTDIGNLQTLAQAARTTLLTALPPIELIQYSQPAPPTAIPMALLRARLFNTSTPLFDFTSWCYLVDWVQGIREVATFDGDVTAITAISTPST
;
A
#
# COMPACT_ATOMS: atom_id res chain seq x y z
N MET A 1 -32.77 9.25 31.74
CA MET A 1 -31.62 8.62 31.06
C MET A 1 -31.50 9.23 29.68
N ALA A 2 -30.32 9.68 29.29
CA ALA A 2 -30.12 10.45 28.05
C ALA A 2 -29.67 9.60 26.84
N ASN A 3 -29.21 8.36 27.08
CA ASN A 3 -28.79 7.42 26.05
C ASN A 3 -28.92 5.95 26.54
N ASP A 4 -28.94 5.00 25.60
CA ASP A 4 -29.11 3.56 25.86
C ASP A 4 -27.83 2.87 26.38
N PHE A 5 -26.67 3.52 26.22
CA PHE A 5 -25.38 3.04 26.72
C PHE A 5 -25.24 3.16 28.24
N TRP A 6 -26.10 3.94 28.90
CA TRP A 6 -26.00 4.29 30.32
C TRP A 6 -24.67 4.97 30.67
N TRP A 7 -24.05 5.63 29.69
CA TRP A 7 -22.83 6.39 29.87
C TRP A 7 -23.17 7.87 30.07
N ALA A 8 -22.98 8.34 31.30
CA ALA A 8 -23.14 9.75 31.65
C ALA A 8 -22.26 10.63 30.73
N SER A 9 -22.81 11.74 30.23
CA SER A 9 -22.18 12.67 29.27
C SER A 9 -21.84 12.15 27.86
N PHE A 10 -22.20 10.90 27.50
CA PHE A 10 -22.03 10.42 26.13
C PHE A 10 -22.86 11.27 25.16
N ASN A 11 -22.18 11.84 24.16
CA ASN A 11 -22.76 12.62 23.09
C ASN A 11 -21.96 12.42 21.79
N THR A 12 -22.57 12.85 20.68
CA THR A 12 -22.01 12.66 19.33
C THR A 12 -20.79 13.53 19.06
N THR A 13 -20.69 14.74 19.63
CA THR A 13 -19.60 15.70 19.38
C THR A 13 -18.38 15.52 20.29
N GLY A 14 -18.49 14.68 21.31
CA GLY A 14 -17.50 14.47 22.35
C GLY A 14 -17.08 13.00 22.40
N ALA A 15 -17.71 12.23 23.30
CA ALA A 15 -17.35 10.84 23.56
C ALA A 15 -17.37 9.95 22.31
N GLN A 16 -18.40 10.05 21.46
CA GLN A 16 -18.47 9.24 20.25
C GLN A 16 -17.33 9.57 19.27
N SER A 17 -17.11 10.85 18.98
CA SER A 17 -16.05 11.27 18.07
C SER A 17 -14.65 10.94 18.60
N TYR A 18 -14.43 11.09 19.91
CA TYR A 18 -13.19 10.66 20.55
C TYR A 18 -12.94 9.17 20.34
N LEU A 19 -13.94 8.32 20.61
CA LEU A 19 -13.81 6.88 20.39
C LEU A 19 -13.52 6.54 18.93
N VAL A 20 -14.21 7.20 17.99
CA VAL A 20 -13.99 6.98 16.55
C VAL A 20 -12.55 7.31 16.15
N ASN A 21 -12.05 8.49 16.53
CA ASN A 21 -10.69 8.90 16.22
C ASN A 21 -9.65 8.02 16.94
N TRP A 22 -9.89 7.70 18.21
CA TRP A 22 -9.05 6.80 18.98
C TRP A 22 -8.93 5.43 18.30
N PHE A 23 -10.05 4.79 17.94
CA PHE A 23 -10.03 3.52 17.20
C PHE A 23 -9.31 3.66 15.86
N ASN A 24 -9.59 4.70 15.07
CA ASN A 24 -8.92 4.91 13.78
C ASN A 24 -7.41 5.07 13.93
N THR A 25 -6.93 5.72 14.99
CA THR A 25 -5.50 5.83 15.30
C THR A 25 -4.93 4.48 15.76
N GLN A 26 -5.55 3.82 16.73
CA GLN A 26 -5.02 2.56 17.28
C GLN A 26 -4.96 1.44 16.24
N LEU A 27 -5.93 1.37 15.33
CA LEU A 27 -5.96 0.36 14.28
C LEU A 27 -4.82 0.52 13.24
N GLN A 28 -4.14 1.67 13.19
CA GLN A 28 -2.90 1.83 12.40
C GLN A 28 -1.70 1.14 13.06
N PHE A 29 -1.66 1.16 14.40
CA PHE A 29 -0.52 0.63 15.17
C PHE A 29 -0.63 -0.87 15.42
N ILE A 30 -1.85 -1.41 15.47
CA ILE A 30 -2.10 -2.82 15.73
C ILE A 30 -1.77 -3.66 14.47
N PRO A 31 -0.99 -4.74 14.59
CA PRO A 31 -0.82 -5.70 13.51
C PRO A 31 -2.17 -6.27 13.04
N THR A 32 -2.39 -6.30 11.73
CA THR A 32 -3.64 -6.77 11.09
C THR A 32 -4.03 -8.20 11.46
N ASN A 33 -3.05 -9.03 11.84
CA ASN A 33 -3.25 -10.42 12.28
C ASN A 33 -3.09 -10.60 13.80
N SER A 34 -3.11 -9.51 14.59
CA SER A 34 -3.04 -9.61 16.05
C SER A 34 -4.34 -10.22 16.58
N THR A 35 -4.22 -11.37 17.25
CA THR A 35 -5.31 -11.98 18.03
C THR A 35 -5.26 -11.57 19.51
N THR A 36 -4.36 -10.64 19.84
CA THR A 36 -4.16 -10.16 21.19
C THR A 36 -5.40 -9.39 21.65
N THR A 37 -5.97 -9.82 22.78
CA THR A 37 -6.99 -9.03 23.46
C THR A 37 -6.30 -7.99 24.34
N TYR A 38 -6.65 -6.72 24.15
CA TYR A 38 -6.10 -5.62 24.93
C TYR A 38 -7.12 -5.17 25.98
N THR A 39 -6.70 -5.11 27.24
CA THR A 39 -7.47 -4.48 28.31
C THR A 39 -6.87 -3.09 28.55
N LEU A 40 -7.64 -2.06 28.20
CA LEU A 40 -7.17 -0.67 28.22
C LEU A 40 -8.14 0.19 29.04
N ALA A 41 -7.57 1.12 29.80
CA ALA A 41 -8.33 2.12 30.55
C ALA A 41 -8.41 3.38 29.68
N LEU A 42 -9.60 3.69 29.14
CA LEU A 42 -9.80 4.82 28.20
C LEU A 42 -9.45 6.19 28.79
N ASP A 43 -9.46 6.30 30.12
CA ASP A 43 -9.08 7.48 30.91
C ASP A 43 -7.57 7.54 31.22
N SER A 44 -6.78 6.58 30.74
CA SER A 44 -5.33 6.60 30.87
C SER A 44 -4.73 7.79 30.08
N PRO A 45 -3.76 8.52 30.66
CA PRO A 45 -3.13 9.68 30.01
C PRO A 45 -2.58 9.37 28.60
N GLN A 46 -2.08 8.15 28.39
CA GLN A 46 -1.54 7.68 27.11
C GLN A 46 -2.56 7.58 25.97
N HIS A 47 -3.87 7.64 26.25
CA HIS A 47 -4.93 7.54 25.25
C HIS A 47 -5.57 8.88 24.90
N THR A 48 -5.15 9.97 25.54
CA THR A 48 -5.67 11.32 25.25
C THR A 48 -5.36 11.73 23.82
N ASP A 49 -6.31 12.38 23.17
CA ASP A 49 -6.11 12.98 21.85
C ASP A 49 -5.45 14.36 21.95
N MET A 50 -4.44 14.57 21.14
CA MET A 50 -3.68 15.82 21.07
C MET A 50 -4.16 16.74 19.94
N MET A 51 -4.97 16.23 19.01
CA MET A 51 -5.37 16.91 17.79
C MET A 51 -6.73 17.61 17.91
N TYR A 52 -7.64 17.07 18.73
CA TYR A 52 -9.01 17.57 18.83
C TYR A 52 -9.45 17.77 20.29
N LEU A 53 -10.18 18.86 20.54
CA LEU A 53 -10.67 19.24 21.87
C LEU A 53 -12.00 18.59 22.26
N TYR A 54 -12.73 17.97 21.33
CA TYR A 54 -14.00 17.28 21.57
C TYR A 54 -15.02 18.06 22.40
N ASN A 55 -15.11 19.37 22.16
CA ASN A 55 -16.01 20.26 22.89
C ASN A 55 -17.33 20.48 22.11
N LEU A 56 -18.33 21.02 22.80
CA LEU A 56 -19.66 21.27 22.23
C LEU A 56 -19.69 22.42 21.21
N THR A 57 -18.63 23.23 21.11
CA THR A 57 -18.59 24.46 20.32
C THR A 57 -17.95 24.29 18.95
N THR A 58 -17.12 23.27 18.75
CA THR A 58 -16.50 22.93 17.46
C THR A 58 -16.74 21.47 17.15
N PRO A 59 -17.48 21.14 16.07
CA PRO A 59 -17.65 19.76 15.65
C PRO A 59 -16.28 19.13 15.42
N PRO A 60 -15.95 18.00 16.07
CA PRO A 60 -14.66 17.35 15.85
C PRO A 60 -14.58 16.82 14.42
N SER A 61 -13.43 17.00 13.77
CA SER A 61 -13.16 16.31 12.51
C SER A 61 -12.90 14.84 12.81
N LEU A 62 -13.56 13.95 12.08
CA LEU A 62 -13.25 12.54 12.12
C LEU A 62 -12.08 12.28 11.17
N SER A 63 -11.01 11.68 11.69
CA SER A 63 -9.81 11.35 10.91
C SER A 63 -9.74 9.85 10.68
N ALA A 64 -9.56 9.44 9.43
CA ALA A 64 -9.28 8.08 9.02
C ALA A 64 -8.32 8.12 7.83
N SER A 65 -7.29 7.28 7.86
CA SER A 65 -6.41 7.11 6.70
C SER A 65 -7.20 6.56 5.52
N SER A 66 -7.03 7.17 4.35
CA SER A 66 -7.59 6.66 3.09
C SER A 66 -6.90 5.38 2.61
N LEU A 67 -5.68 5.10 3.10
CA LEU A 67 -4.93 3.88 2.82
C LEU A 67 -5.29 2.72 3.75
N TYR A 68 -5.83 2.98 4.94
CA TYR A 68 -6.20 1.97 5.94
C TYR A 68 -6.91 0.75 5.36
N VAL A 69 -7.96 0.97 4.57
CA VAL A 69 -8.78 -0.12 4.01
C VAL A 69 -7.97 -1.02 3.08
N THR A 70 -7.03 -0.41 2.38
CA THR A 70 -6.16 -1.13 1.46
C THR A 70 -4.99 -1.82 2.20
N GLU A 71 -4.60 -1.32 3.38
CA GLU A 71 -3.52 -1.89 4.22
C GLU A 71 -4.02 -3.05 5.07
N ILE A 72 -5.28 -3.02 5.48
CA ILE A 72 -5.93 -4.14 6.16
C ILE A 72 -6.29 -5.20 5.16
N GLN A 73 -5.29 -6.02 4.90
CA GLN A 73 -5.48 -7.31 4.30
C GLN A 73 -5.56 -8.32 5.45
N VAL A 74 -6.77 -8.62 5.93
CA VAL A 74 -7.01 -9.71 6.91
C VAL A 74 -6.85 -11.04 6.16
N ASN A 75 -5.59 -11.44 5.97
CA ASN A 75 -5.20 -12.48 5.02
C ASN A 75 -4.98 -13.86 5.66
N THR A 76 -5.67 -14.19 6.76
CA THR A 76 -5.67 -15.59 7.17
C THR A 76 -6.31 -16.41 6.06
N LEU A 77 -5.73 -17.57 5.73
CA LEU A 77 -6.28 -18.42 4.66
C LEU A 77 -7.75 -18.76 4.89
N ALA A 78 -8.14 -18.99 6.15
CA ALA A 78 -9.53 -19.23 6.51
C ALA A 78 -10.45 -18.07 6.12
N ASN A 79 -10.06 -16.82 6.42
CA ASN A 79 -10.85 -15.64 6.05
C ASN A 79 -10.87 -15.42 4.54
N VAL A 80 -9.74 -15.64 3.86
CA VAL A 80 -9.63 -15.56 2.40
C VAL A 80 -10.58 -16.57 1.75
N ILE A 81 -10.49 -17.85 2.11
CA ILE A 81 -11.34 -18.92 1.59
C ILE A 81 -12.81 -18.62 1.87
N ALA A 82 -13.17 -18.23 3.09
CA ALA A 82 -14.53 -17.86 3.44
C ALA A 82 -15.05 -16.66 2.62
N SER A 83 -14.17 -15.71 2.29
CA SER A 83 -14.51 -14.53 1.48
C SER A 83 -14.67 -14.89 0.00
N LEU A 84 -13.79 -15.71 -0.56
CA LEU A 84 -13.88 -16.20 -1.94
C LEU A 84 -15.21 -16.95 -2.17
N ARG A 85 -15.60 -17.80 -1.22
CA ARG A 85 -16.88 -18.55 -1.28
C ARG A 85 -18.13 -17.68 -1.21
N LYS A 86 -18.02 -16.47 -0.66
CA LYS A 86 -19.10 -15.48 -0.59
C LYS A 86 -19.09 -14.51 -1.78
N MET A 87 -18.02 -14.50 -2.57
CA MET A 87 -17.85 -13.56 -3.67
C MET A 87 -18.74 -13.96 -4.84
N ASP A 88 -19.38 -12.98 -5.48
CA ASP A 88 -20.10 -13.18 -6.73
C ASP A 88 -19.16 -13.75 -7.80
N GLY A 89 -19.55 -14.86 -8.44
CA GLY A 89 -18.78 -15.49 -9.51
C GLY A 89 -18.45 -14.55 -10.67
N CYS A 90 -19.29 -13.56 -10.96
CA CYS A 90 -19.02 -12.55 -11.98
C CYS A 90 -17.90 -11.58 -11.57
N ALA A 91 -17.67 -11.39 -10.27
CA ALA A 91 -16.62 -10.54 -9.73
C ALA A 91 -15.26 -11.24 -9.59
N LEU A 92 -15.20 -12.58 -9.62
CA LEU A 92 -13.98 -13.34 -9.36
C LEU A 92 -12.80 -12.99 -10.28
N PRO A 93 -12.96 -12.86 -11.62
CA PRO A 93 -11.84 -12.46 -12.48
C PRO A 93 -11.30 -11.05 -12.23
N TRP A 94 -12.01 -10.24 -11.44
CA TRP A 94 -11.56 -8.91 -11.03
C TRP A 94 -10.68 -8.96 -9.77
N ILE A 95 -10.47 -10.12 -9.12
CA ILE A 95 -9.38 -10.27 -8.14
C ILE A 95 -8.07 -10.00 -8.89
N PHE A 96 -7.38 -8.94 -8.49
CA PHE A 96 -6.29 -8.39 -9.30
C PHE A 96 -5.00 -9.16 -9.02
N THR A 97 -4.68 -10.11 -9.90
CA THR A 97 -3.45 -10.89 -9.86
C THR A 97 -3.13 -11.35 -11.27
N ALA A 98 -1.84 -11.38 -11.62
CA ALA A 98 -1.37 -12.03 -12.83
C ALA A 98 -1.00 -13.48 -12.46
N TYR A 99 -1.87 -14.42 -12.81
CA TYR A 99 -1.69 -15.83 -12.46
C TYR A 99 -0.41 -16.43 -13.05
N CYS A 100 0.25 -17.23 -12.22
CA CYS A 100 1.44 -18.00 -12.56
C CYS A 100 1.08 -19.40 -13.06
N TYR A 101 0.06 -20.02 -12.46
CA TYR A 101 -0.36 -21.38 -12.77
C TYR A 101 -1.88 -21.52 -12.74
N VAL A 102 -2.40 -22.48 -13.49
CA VAL A 102 -3.80 -22.90 -13.37
C VAL A 102 -4.01 -23.65 -12.07
N ASP A 103 -3.11 -24.57 -11.73
CA ASP A 103 -3.22 -25.54 -10.64
C ASP A 103 -2.12 -25.38 -9.58
N PHE A 104 -2.41 -25.81 -8.34
CA PHE A 104 -1.45 -25.77 -7.24
C PHE A 104 -0.26 -26.71 -7.41
N ASP A 105 -0.36 -27.73 -8.28
CA ASP A 105 0.70 -28.70 -8.54
C ASP A 105 1.67 -28.23 -9.66
N HIS A 106 1.51 -26.98 -10.14
CA HIS A 106 2.37 -26.29 -11.11
C HIS A 106 2.39 -26.96 -12.49
N THR A 107 1.39 -27.78 -12.80
CA THR A 107 1.31 -28.56 -14.03
C THR A 107 1.10 -27.65 -15.25
N PHE A 108 0.24 -26.64 -15.11
CA PHE A 108 -0.16 -25.76 -16.20
C PHE A 108 0.27 -24.32 -15.92
N GLU A 109 1.39 -23.93 -16.49
CA GLU A 109 1.92 -22.57 -16.38
C GLU A 109 1.08 -21.54 -17.17
N MET A 110 1.01 -20.30 -16.68
CA MET A 110 0.17 -19.22 -17.23
C MET A 110 0.87 -17.86 -17.42
N ALA A 111 2.08 -17.65 -16.89
CA ALA A 111 2.68 -16.31 -16.94
C ALA A 111 2.85 -15.79 -18.38
N ASN A 112 2.57 -14.51 -18.57
CA ASN A 112 2.60 -13.87 -19.89
C ASN A 112 4.01 -13.64 -20.48
N SER A 113 5.07 -13.76 -19.67
CA SER A 113 6.46 -13.69 -20.09
C SER A 113 7.27 -14.83 -19.48
N ALA A 114 8.39 -15.18 -20.10
CA ALA A 114 9.30 -16.21 -19.56
C ALA A 114 10.00 -15.76 -18.26
N ALA A 115 10.37 -14.47 -18.18
CA ALA A 115 10.99 -13.91 -16.99
C ALA A 115 10.03 -13.92 -15.80
N ARG A 116 8.75 -13.56 -16.01
CA ARG A 116 7.71 -13.73 -15.01
C ARG A 116 7.54 -15.19 -14.58
N GLN A 117 7.49 -16.13 -15.54
CA GLN A 117 7.36 -17.56 -15.21
C GLN A 117 8.51 -18.05 -14.32
N ALA A 118 9.75 -17.60 -14.58
CA ALA A 118 10.88 -17.95 -13.73
C ALA A 118 10.73 -17.40 -12.29
N LYS A 119 10.15 -16.22 -12.12
CA LYS A 119 9.86 -15.64 -10.79
C LYS A 119 8.72 -16.37 -10.07
N CYS A 120 7.74 -16.89 -10.80
CA CYS A 120 6.63 -17.67 -10.24
C CYS A 120 7.08 -18.92 -9.46
N GLN A 121 8.31 -19.39 -9.68
CA GLN A 121 8.90 -20.53 -8.97
C GLN A 121 9.60 -20.12 -7.66
N GLN A 122 9.69 -18.81 -7.37
CA GLN A 122 10.42 -18.26 -6.24
C GLN A 122 9.47 -17.79 -5.15
N GLN A 123 10.00 -17.67 -3.92
CA GLN A 123 9.29 -17.03 -2.83
C GLN A 123 9.14 -15.51 -3.10
N PRO A 124 8.01 -14.89 -2.72
CA PRO A 124 6.86 -15.49 -2.05
C PRO A 124 5.83 -16.15 -3.00
N LEU A 125 5.93 -15.94 -4.32
CA LEU A 125 4.87 -16.28 -5.28
C LEU A 125 4.49 -17.76 -5.29
N VAL A 126 5.46 -18.66 -5.13
CA VAL A 126 5.24 -20.11 -5.11
C VAL A 126 4.42 -20.58 -3.89
N ALA A 127 4.40 -19.80 -2.81
CA ALA A 127 3.64 -20.08 -1.59
C ALA A 127 2.38 -19.22 -1.46
N ASP A 128 2.10 -18.39 -2.46
CA ASP A 128 1.00 -17.44 -2.46
C ASP A 128 -0.15 -17.94 -3.34
N GLY A 129 -1.30 -18.22 -2.72
CA GLY A 129 -2.50 -18.68 -3.39
C GLY A 129 -3.02 -17.72 -4.46
N ALA A 130 -2.71 -16.42 -4.38
CA ALA A 130 -3.10 -15.46 -5.41
C ALA A 130 -2.35 -15.68 -6.74
N SER A 131 -1.26 -16.45 -6.75
CA SER A 131 -0.53 -16.85 -7.96
C SER A 131 -1.21 -18.00 -8.73
N TYR A 132 -2.23 -18.64 -8.14
CA TYR A 132 -2.86 -19.85 -8.65
C TYR A 132 -4.33 -19.63 -8.97
N LEU A 133 -4.74 -19.96 -10.20
CA LEU A 133 -6.13 -19.82 -10.60
C LEU A 133 -7.05 -20.79 -9.83
N GLU A 134 -6.53 -21.98 -9.49
CA GLU A 134 -7.20 -22.99 -8.67
C GLU A 134 -7.74 -22.42 -7.36
N SER A 135 -7.02 -21.51 -6.71
CA SER A 135 -7.45 -20.85 -5.47
C SER A 135 -8.86 -20.26 -5.58
N ILE A 136 -9.10 -19.50 -6.66
CA ILE A 136 -10.38 -18.82 -6.85
C ILE A 136 -11.43 -19.77 -7.45
N LEU A 137 -11.03 -20.72 -8.32
CA LEU A 137 -11.96 -21.64 -8.97
C LEU A 137 -12.51 -22.72 -8.03
N ARG A 138 -11.70 -23.20 -7.07
CA ARG A 138 -12.15 -24.12 -6.02
C ARG A 138 -13.15 -23.49 -5.06
N ASN A 139 -13.13 -22.17 -4.96
CA ASN A 139 -13.97 -21.40 -4.04
C ASN A 139 -15.06 -20.60 -4.75
N ALA A 140 -15.29 -20.84 -6.04
CA ALA A 140 -16.22 -20.08 -6.85
C ALA A 140 -17.68 -20.52 -6.72
N ASP A 141 -18.60 -19.58 -6.89
CA ASP A 141 -19.97 -19.86 -7.34
C ASP A 141 -19.94 -20.16 -8.85
N TRP A 142 -19.80 -21.46 -9.20
CA TRP A 142 -19.69 -21.90 -10.59
C TRP A 142 -20.88 -21.53 -11.47
N PRO A 143 -22.16 -21.66 -11.05
CA PRO A 143 -23.28 -21.16 -11.83
C PRO A 143 -23.15 -19.67 -12.24
N ALA A 144 -22.86 -18.78 -11.28
CA ALA A 144 -22.68 -17.35 -11.58
C ALA A 144 -21.43 -17.10 -12.44
N LEU A 145 -20.30 -17.72 -12.08
CA LEU A 145 -19.05 -17.64 -12.84
C LEU A 145 -19.23 -18.10 -14.30
N THR A 146 -19.91 -19.22 -14.51
CA THR A 146 -20.17 -19.79 -15.85
C THR A 146 -21.04 -18.85 -16.68
N THR A 147 -22.04 -18.21 -16.06
CA THR A 147 -22.93 -17.26 -16.74
C THR A 147 -22.16 -16.05 -17.28
N CYS A 148 -21.23 -15.50 -16.51
CA CYS A 148 -20.47 -14.31 -16.90
C CYS A 148 -19.22 -14.62 -17.72
N TRP A 149 -18.52 -15.72 -17.42
CA TRP A 149 -17.15 -15.97 -17.89
C TRP A 149 -16.92 -17.36 -18.48
N GLY A 150 -17.94 -18.24 -18.52
CA GLY A 150 -17.77 -19.64 -18.91
C GLY A 150 -17.15 -19.84 -20.29
N ALA A 151 -17.62 -19.11 -21.30
CA ALA A 151 -17.06 -19.17 -22.65
C ALA A 151 -15.62 -18.66 -22.71
N ALA A 152 -15.30 -17.59 -21.98
CA ALA A 152 -13.96 -17.03 -21.91
C ALA A 152 -12.99 -17.99 -21.21
N LEU A 153 -13.39 -18.55 -20.07
CA LEU A 153 -12.62 -19.54 -19.32
C LEU A 153 -12.38 -20.81 -20.15
N ALA A 154 -13.39 -21.26 -20.90
CA ALA A 154 -13.26 -22.40 -21.79
C ALA A 154 -12.18 -22.16 -22.86
N SER A 155 -12.29 -21.04 -23.59
CA SER A 155 -11.33 -20.70 -24.66
C SER A 155 -9.93 -20.43 -24.14
N ALA A 156 -9.82 -19.71 -23.02
CA ALA A 156 -8.55 -19.25 -22.48
C ALA A 156 -7.79 -20.37 -21.76
N ILE A 157 -8.48 -21.32 -21.12
CA ILE A 157 -7.85 -22.27 -20.19
C ILE A 157 -8.41 -23.68 -20.39
N LEU A 158 -9.71 -23.89 -20.16
CA LEU A 158 -10.25 -25.24 -19.90
C LEU A 158 -10.14 -26.16 -21.12
N ASN A 159 -10.31 -25.63 -22.34
CA ASN A 159 -10.22 -26.43 -23.57
C ASN A 159 -8.84 -27.06 -23.76
N ASP A 160 -7.77 -26.37 -23.37
CA ASP A 160 -6.40 -26.87 -23.47
C ASP A 160 -6.02 -27.76 -22.28
N VAL A 161 -6.41 -27.37 -21.05
CA VAL A 161 -6.15 -28.15 -19.82
C VAL A 161 -6.80 -29.54 -19.90
N THR A 162 -8.06 -29.60 -20.34
CA THR A 162 -8.85 -30.84 -20.40
C THR A 162 -8.49 -31.77 -21.56
N MET A 163 -7.50 -31.42 -22.39
CA MET A 163 -6.91 -32.37 -23.35
C MET A 163 -6.08 -33.47 -22.66
N THR A 164 -5.74 -33.28 -21.38
CA THR A 164 -4.96 -34.22 -20.58
C THR A 164 -5.82 -34.87 -19.49
N THR A 165 -5.51 -36.12 -19.12
CA THR A 165 -6.20 -36.81 -18.01
C THR A 165 -6.00 -36.09 -16.68
N ILE A 166 -4.83 -35.48 -16.47
CA ILE A 166 -4.52 -34.68 -15.27
C ILE A 166 -5.46 -33.47 -15.20
N GLY A 167 -5.59 -32.72 -16.30
CA GLY A 167 -6.46 -31.54 -16.35
C GLY A 167 -7.96 -31.86 -16.21
N GLN A 168 -8.44 -32.97 -16.78
CA GLN A 168 -9.83 -33.43 -16.58
C GLN A 168 -10.10 -33.78 -15.11
N THR A 169 -9.15 -34.46 -14.46
CA THR A 169 -9.24 -34.81 -13.04
C THR A 169 -9.22 -33.55 -12.17
N TRP A 170 -8.30 -32.63 -12.45
CA TRP A 170 -8.20 -31.33 -11.76
C TRP A 170 -9.51 -30.53 -11.85
N LEU A 171 -10.10 -30.41 -13.04
CA LEU A 171 -11.35 -29.66 -13.22
C LEU A 171 -12.50 -30.29 -12.42
N THR A 172 -12.63 -31.62 -12.47
CA THR A 172 -13.65 -32.35 -11.71
C THR A 172 -13.49 -32.13 -10.21
N GLN A 173 -12.26 -32.21 -9.69
CA GLN A 173 -11.97 -31.98 -8.27
C GLN A 173 -12.21 -30.53 -7.85
N THR A 174 -11.88 -29.58 -8.73
CA THR A 174 -12.07 -28.15 -8.50
C THR A 174 -13.55 -27.80 -8.40
N GLN A 175 -14.38 -28.31 -9.32
CA GLN A 175 -15.83 -28.12 -9.30
C GLN A 175 -16.49 -28.86 -8.12
N ALA A 176 -16.01 -30.05 -7.77
CA ALA A 176 -16.51 -30.79 -6.60
C ALA A 176 -16.22 -30.06 -5.28
N ALA A 177 -15.02 -29.48 -5.13
CA ALA A 177 -14.69 -28.64 -3.99
C ALA A 177 -15.59 -27.41 -3.93
N ALA A 178 -15.82 -26.77 -5.07
CA ALA A 178 -16.66 -25.59 -5.11
C ALA A 178 -18.14 -25.89 -4.81
N ALA A 179 -18.65 -27.05 -5.23
CA ALA A 179 -20.00 -27.51 -4.88
C ALA A 179 -20.17 -27.75 -3.37
N SER A 180 -19.09 -28.05 -2.64
CA SER A 180 -19.12 -28.20 -1.19
C SER A 180 -19.13 -26.86 -0.43
N ASN A 181 -19.02 -25.72 -1.14
CA ASN A 181 -19.09 -24.38 -0.56
C ASN A 181 -20.46 -24.02 0.05
N LEU A 182 -21.50 -24.81 -0.23
CA LEU A 182 -22.84 -24.67 0.34
C LEU A 182 -22.95 -25.14 1.81
N GLN A 183 -21.84 -25.41 2.49
CA GLN A 183 -21.77 -26.11 3.78
C GLN A 183 -21.02 -25.30 4.87
N PRO A 184 -21.14 -25.64 6.17
CA PRO A 184 -20.73 -24.81 7.33
C PRO A 184 -19.22 -24.51 7.41
N MET A 185 -18.80 -23.64 8.35
CA MET A 185 -17.40 -23.25 8.61
C MET A 185 -16.40 -24.43 8.72
N ALA A 186 -16.84 -25.62 9.14
CA ALA A 186 -16.01 -26.83 9.15
C ALA A 186 -15.40 -27.18 7.77
N GLN A 187 -16.03 -26.74 6.68
CA GLN A 187 -15.56 -26.95 5.30
C GLN A 187 -14.52 -25.91 4.85
N VAL A 188 -14.38 -24.80 5.58
CA VAL A 188 -13.31 -23.82 5.34
C VAL A 188 -11.98 -24.41 5.78
N GLU A 189 -11.94 -25.03 6.97
CA GLU A 189 -10.73 -25.66 7.51
C GLU A 189 -10.22 -26.82 6.64
N VAL A 190 -11.12 -27.59 6.03
CA VAL A 190 -10.73 -28.65 5.08
C VAL A 190 -10.00 -28.06 3.86
N GLU A 191 -10.47 -26.93 3.34
CA GLU A 191 -9.83 -26.26 2.21
C GLU A 191 -8.53 -25.56 2.62
N VAL A 192 -8.46 -24.97 3.82
CA VAL A 192 -7.20 -24.47 4.39
C VAL A 192 -6.15 -25.58 4.43
N VAL A 193 -6.52 -26.77 4.93
CA VAL A 193 -5.61 -27.93 4.96
C VAL A 193 -5.20 -28.34 3.54
N TYR A 194 -6.10 -28.30 2.56
CA TYR A 194 -5.79 -28.58 1.15
C TYR A 194 -4.73 -27.63 0.59
N TRP A 195 -4.87 -26.33 0.86
CA TRP A 195 -3.93 -25.29 0.45
C TRP A 195 -2.57 -25.48 1.14
N THR A 196 -2.56 -25.60 2.46
CA THR A 196 -1.31 -25.71 3.24
C THR A 196 -0.54 -26.98 2.94
N ARG A 197 -1.22 -28.10 2.61
CA ARG A 197 -0.55 -29.34 2.18
C ARG A 197 0.22 -29.19 0.87
N ARG A 198 -0.11 -28.18 0.07
CA ARG A 198 0.60 -27.82 -1.16
C ARG A 198 1.54 -26.64 -0.99
N GLY A 199 1.86 -26.28 0.25
CA GLY A 199 2.78 -25.19 0.56
C GLY A 199 2.20 -23.79 0.38
N ILE A 200 0.89 -23.67 0.15
CA ILE A 200 0.21 -22.37 0.05
C ILE A 200 -0.11 -21.87 1.46
N VAL A 201 0.47 -20.72 1.83
CA VAL A 201 0.37 -20.14 3.18
C VAL A 201 -0.10 -18.69 3.20
N THR A 202 -0.03 -17.99 2.06
CA THR A 202 -0.51 -16.61 1.90
C THR A 202 -1.49 -16.49 0.74
N PHE A 203 -2.21 -15.38 0.69
CA PHE A 203 -2.99 -14.98 -0.47
C PHE A 203 -2.89 -13.46 -0.62
N THR A 204 -2.05 -12.98 -1.53
CA THR A 204 -1.73 -11.56 -1.68
C THR A 204 -2.06 -11.08 -3.10
N PRO A 205 -3.22 -10.44 -3.31
CA PRO A 205 -3.51 -9.77 -4.57
C PRO A 205 -2.49 -8.66 -4.87
N GLN A 206 -2.32 -8.33 -6.14
CA GLN A 206 -1.47 -7.24 -6.59
C GLN A 206 -2.08 -5.88 -6.23
N TRP A 207 -1.19 -4.90 -6.04
CA TRP A 207 -1.55 -3.50 -5.87
C TRP A 207 -2.14 -2.94 -7.17
N GLN A 208 -3.13 -2.07 -7.04
CA GLN A 208 -3.81 -1.44 -8.17
C GLN A 208 -4.48 -0.13 -7.73
N ASN A 209 -4.84 0.71 -8.71
CA ASN A 209 -5.60 1.94 -8.48
C ASN A 209 -6.83 2.11 -9.39
N PHE A 210 -7.37 1.03 -9.96
CA PHE A 210 -8.63 1.05 -10.71
C PHE A 210 -9.86 0.67 -9.87
N LYS A 211 -9.68 0.21 -8.63
CA LYS A 211 -10.72 -0.11 -7.64
C LYS A 211 -10.38 0.48 -6.29
N ARG A 212 -11.39 1.01 -5.63
CA ARG A 212 -11.38 1.31 -4.20
C ARG A 212 -11.97 0.14 -3.45
N VAL A 213 -11.27 -0.31 -2.42
CA VAL A 213 -11.79 -1.34 -1.50
C VAL A 213 -12.77 -0.66 -0.54
N GLY A 214 -13.95 -1.26 -0.38
CA GLY A 214 -14.94 -0.81 0.60
C GLY A 214 -14.67 -1.41 1.96
N ILE A 215 -15.09 -0.72 3.02
CA ILE A 215 -15.03 -1.23 4.39
C ILE A 215 -16.33 -0.98 5.12
N LEU A 216 -16.71 -1.89 6.01
CA LEU A 216 -17.68 -1.63 7.06
C LEU A 216 -17.08 -2.13 8.35
N GLU A 217 -16.71 -1.20 9.22
CA GLU A 217 -16.20 -1.50 10.55
C GLU A 217 -17.14 -0.95 11.61
N THR A 218 -17.33 -1.74 12.66
CA THR A 218 -18.17 -1.41 13.80
C THR A 218 -17.43 -1.73 15.08
N PHE A 219 -17.58 -0.90 16.10
CA PHE A 219 -17.24 -1.23 17.49
C PHE A 219 -18.52 -1.28 18.32
N ALA A 220 -18.50 -1.92 19.49
CA ALA A 220 -19.66 -1.97 20.36
C ALA A 220 -19.35 -1.33 21.71
N ILE A 221 -20.35 -0.66 22.29
CA ILE A 221 -20.33 -0.22 23.68
C ILE A 221 -21.24 -1.16 24.47
N GLU A 222 -20.67 -1.88 25.42
CA GLU A 222 -21.42 -2.71 26.36
C GLU A 222 -21.77 -1.89 27.60
N ASN A 223 -23.05 -1.83 27.95
CA ASN A 223 -23.51 -1.12 29.14
C ASN A 223 -23.36 -1.97 30.41
N ALA A 224 -23.65 -1.38 31.57
CA ALA A 224 -23.54 -2.06 32.87
C ALA A 224 -24.47 -3.30 33.04
N LEU A 225 -25.44 -3.51 32.15
CA LEU A 225 -26.34 -4.66 32.14
C LEU A 225 -25.85 -5.79 31.20
N GLY A 226 -24.69 -5.63 30.56
CA GLY A 226 -24.16 -6.59 29.59
C GLY A 226 -24.81 -6.50 28.20
N VAL A 227 -25.52 -5.40 27.91
CA VAL A 227 -26.12 -5.18 26.58
C VAL A 227 -25.14 -4.42 25.71
N ALA A 228 -24.71 -5.03 24.61
CA ALA A 228 -23.81 -4.45 23.63
C ALA A 228 -24.57 -3.71 22.52
N TYR A 229 -24.20 -2.45 22.29
CA TYR A 229 -24.75 -1.61 21.24
C TYR A 229 -23.70 -1.34 20.16
N PRO A 230 -23.89 -1.83 18.92
CA PRO A 230 -22.95 -1.62 17.84
C PRO A 230 -23.04 -0.18 17.29
N LEU A 231 -21.88 0.42 17.05
CA LEU A 231 -21.67 1.71 16.41
C LEU A 231 -20.77 1.54 15.20
N THR A 232 -21.15 2.15 14.08
CA THR A 232 -20.30 2.17 12.88
C THR A 232 -19.09 3.05 13.13
N LEU A 233 -17.89 2.46 13.03
CA LEU A 233 -16.61 3.18 13.07
C LEU A 233 -16.38 3.91 11.74
N LYS A 234 -16.44 3.16 10.65
CA LYS A 234 -16.29 3.68 9.29
C LYS A 234 -16.99 2.81 8.27
N ARG A 235 -17.47 3.47 7.22
CA ARG A 235 -18.16 2.83 6.10
C ARG A 235 -17.71 3.46 4.79
N SER A 236 -17.22 2.66 3.87
CA SER A 236 -16.99 3.03 2.48
C SER A 236 -17.48 1.92 1.55
N ASN A 237 -17.97 2.30 0.37
CA ASN A 237 -18.37 1.33 -0.64
C ASN A 237 -17.16 0.99 -1.52
N GLY A 238 -17.07 -0.27 -1.94
CA GLY A 238 -16.13 -0.66 -2.98
C GLY A 238 -16.63 -0.19 -4.34
N THR A 239 -15.76 0.46 -5.12
CA THR A 239 -16.14 1.02 -6.43
C THR A 239 -14.98 0.91 -7.42
N PHE A 240 -15.31 0.72 -8.70
CA PHE A 240 -14.34 0.93 -9.77
C PHE A 240 -14.14 2.43 -10.02
N GLN A 241 -12.92 2.84 -10.37
CA GLN A 241 -12.54 4.20 -10.75
C GLN A 241 -11.76 4.19 -12.08
N ILE A 242 -12.33 3.57 -13.10
CA ILE A 242 -11.69 3.34 -14.40
C ILE A 242 -11.30 4.65 -15.10
N ASP A 243 -12.03 5.74 -14.85
CA ASP A 243 -11.76 7.06 -15.44
C ASP A 243 -10.47 7.72 -14.94
N ARG A 244 -9.94 7.27 -13.79
CA ARG A 244 -8.74 7.84 -13.14
C ARG A 244 -7.60 6.83 -12.98
N GLU A 245 -7.82 5.58 -13.38
CA GLU A 245 -6.84 4.53 -13.19
C GLU A 245 -5.58 4.80 -14.02
N THR A 246 -4.43 4.40 -13.48
CA THR A 246 -3.14 4.50 -14.17
C THR A 246 -2.35 3.19 -14.14
N SER A 247 -2.90 2.14 -13.53
CA SER A 247 -2.22 0.88 -13.23
C SER A 247 -2.38 -0.19 -14.31
N PHE A 248 -3.39 -0.11 -15.19
CA PHE A 248 -3.60 -1.10 -16.26
C PHE A 248 -2.41 -1.24 -17.22
N LYS A 249 -1.60 -0.20 -17.34
CA LYS A 249 -0.36 -0.20 -18.13
C LYS A 249 0.64 -1.24 -17.61
N LEU A 250 0.73 -1.40 -16.29
CA LEU A 250 1.66 -2.34 -15.67
C LEU A 250 1.19 -3.79 -15.86
N TYR A 251 -0.07 -4.05 -15.52
CA TYR A 251 -0.86 -5.22 -15.85
C TYR A 251 -2.34 -4.86 -15.69
N TRP A 252 -3.21 -5.30 -16.59
CA TRP A 252 -4.62 -4.88 -16.60
C TRP A 252 -5.60 -5.84 -15.89
N GLY A 253 -5.13 -6.96 -15.35
CA GLY A 253 -5.97 -7.90 -14.63
C GLY A 253 -6.56 -9.03 -15.51
N PHE A 254 -6.89 -10.13 -14.85
CA PHE A 254 -7.32 -11.37 -15.49
C PHE A 254 -8.68 -11.25 -16.22
N ALA A 255 -9.61 -10.44 -15.69
CA ALA A 255 -10.86 -10.13 -16.40
C ALA A 255 -10.62 -9.57 -17.80
N ASN A 256 -9.61 -8.72 -17.98
CA ASN A 256 -9.25 -8.17 -19.28
C ASN A 256 -8.56 -9.22 -20.16
N ASP A 257 -7.70 -10.07 -19.61
CA ASP A 257 -7.12 -11.22 -20.34
C ASP A 257 -8.22 -12.13 -20.90
N LEU A 258 -9.23 -12.47 -20.09
CA LEU A 258 -10.38 -13.26 -20.50
C LEU A 258 -11.20 -12.56 -21.60
N PHE A 259 -11.45 -11.26 -21.44
CA PHE A 259 -12.20 -10.49 -22.42
C PHE A 259 -11.52 -10.50 -23.79
N VAL A 260 -10.23 -10.17 -23.86
CA VAL A 260 -9.53 -10.06 -25.15
C VAL A 260 -9.30 -11.41 -25.83
N VAL A 261 -9.25 -12.50 -25.06
CA VAL A 261 -9.18 -13.86 -25.60
C VAL A 261 -10.55 -14.34 -26.11
N ALA A 262 -11.63 -14.02 -25.40
CA ALA A 262 -12.97 -14.48 -25.74
C ALA A 262 -13.61 -13.71 -26.91
N THR A 263 -13.11 -12.52 -27.21
CA THR A 263 -13.69 -11.68 -28.26
C THR A 263 -13.45 -12.30 -29.64
N ASN A 264 -14.49 -12.54 -30.44
CA ASN A 264 -14.42 -13.01 -31.83
C ASN A 264 -13.89 -11.92 -32.81
N GLY A 265 -12.98 -11.06 -32.33
CA GLY A 265 -12.53 -9.86 -33.01
C GLY A 265 -11.11 -9.96 -33.54
N THR A 266 -10.55 -8.81 -33.90
CA THR A 266 -9.19 -8.62 -34.44
C THR A 266 -8.11 -8.45 -33.37
N THR A 267 -8.42 -8.70 -32.09
CA THR A 267 -7.39 -8.61 -31.04
C THR A 267 -6.30 -9.66 -31.31
N PRO A 268 -5.02 -9.37 -31.04
CA PRO A 268 -3.94 -10.35 -31.25
C PRO A 268 -4.12 -11.65 -30.44
N LEU A 269 -4.93 -11.61 -29.37
CA LEU A 269 -5.18 -12.73 -28.47
C LEU A 269 -6.52 -13.44 -28.73
N SER A 270 -7.29 -12.99 -29.71
CA SER A 270 -8.60 -13.55 -30.07
C SER A 270 -8.50 -15.05 -30.30
N GLY A 271 -9.31 -15.78 -29.52
CA GLY A 271 -9.32 -17.24 -29.50
C GLY A 271 -7.93 -17.82 -29.28
N LYS A 272 -7.13 -17.34 -28.32
CA LYS A 272 -5.87 -17.96 -27.87
C LYS A 272 -6.01 -18.59 -26.48
N SER A 273 -4.99 -19.34 -26.07
CA SER A 273 -4.93 -19.93 -24.72
C SER A 273 -3.97 -19.14 -23.83
N LEU A 274 -4.30 -18.96 -22.56
CA LEU A 274 -3.40 -18.40 -21.56
C LEU A 274 -2.47 -19.46 -20.94
N VAL A 275 -2.67 -20.74 -21.26
CA VAL A 275 -1.80 -21.84 -20.80
C VAL A 275 -0.55 -21.92 -21.68
N ARG A 276 0.64 -21.81 -21.10
CA ARG A 276 1.92 -21.72 -21.82
C ARG A 276 2.23 -22.95 -22.67
N ALA A 277 1.87 -24.14 -22.19
CA ALA A 277 2.09 -25.40 -22.90
C ALA A 277 1.14 -25.61 -24.10
N SER A 278 0.12 -24.75 -24.26
CA SER A 278 -0.83 -24.87 -25.35
C SER A 278 -0.20 -24.51 -26.71
N PRO A 279 -0.53 -25.22 -27.81
CA PRO A 279 -0.07 -24.87 -29.16
C PRO A 279 -0.60 -23.51 -29.66
N ARG A 280 -1.58 -22.95 -28.96
CA ARG A 280 -2.27 -21.68 -29.25
C ARG A 280 -2.02 -20.66 -28.14
N PHE A 281 -0.89 -20.78 -27.43
CA PHE A 281 -0.52 -19.85 -26.35
C PHE A 281 -0.53 -18.38 -26.83
N ALA A 282 -1.21 -17.54 -26.06
CA ALA A 282 -1.52 -16.15 -26.37
C ALA A 282 -0.27 -15.31 -26.60
N PHE A 283 0.79 -15.54 -25.82
CA PHE A 283 2.01 -14.72 -25.82
C PHE A 283 3.20 -15.40 -26.50
N ALA A 284 2.98 -16.44 -27.32
CA ALA A 284 4.05 -17.11 -28.04
C ALA A 284 4.77 -16.19 -29.04
N ASN A 285 4.01 -15.35 -29.77
CA ASN A 285 4.53 -14.47 -30.83
C ASN A 285 4.19 -12.98 -30.59
N THR A 286 3.75 -12.61 -29.40
CA THR A 286 3.38 -11.24 -29.04
C THR A 286 3.59 -11.03 -27.54
N THR A 287 3.58 -9.77 -27.10
CA THR A 287 3.70 -9.40 -25.69
C THR A 287 2.42 -8.74 -25.23
N LEU A 288 2.13 -8.80 -23.92
CA LEU A 288 0.99 -8.04 -23.39
C LEU A 288 1.16 -6.53 -23.62
N GLN A 289 2.40 -6.00 -23.62
CA GLN A 289 2.68 -4.62 -24.03
C GLN A 289 2.11 -4.28 -25.41
N TYR A 290 2.35 -5.13 -26.41
CA TYR A 290 1.84 -4.90 -27.77
C TYR A 290 0.31 -4.88 -27.79
N VAL A 291 -0.32 -5.79 -27.04
CA VAL A 291 -1.78 -5.86 -26.90
C VAL A 291 -2.34 -4.62 -26.21
N LEU A 292 -1.68 -4.11 -25.16
CA LEU A 292 -2.06 -2.88 -24.46
C LEU A 292 -1.97 -1.65 -25.38
N VAL A 293 -0.98 -1.59 -26.27
CA VAL A 293 -0.89 -0.55 -27.31
C VAL A 293 -2.02 -0.70 -28.32
N ALA A 294 -2.26 -1.92 -28.82
CA ALA A 294 -3.30 -2.18 -29.81
C ALA A 294 -4.72 -1.87 -29.30
N ASN A 295 -4.97 -2.03 -27.99
CA ASN A 295 -6.26 -1.70 -27.37
C ASN A 295 -6.33 -0.26 -26.80
N GLY A 296 -5.28 0.55 -26.98
CA GLY A 296 -5.25 1.94 -26.54
C GLY A 296 -5.04 2.18 -25.04
N THR A 297 -4.83 1.12 -24.24
CA THR A 297 -4.50 1.24 -22.80
C THR A 297 -3.12 1.86 -22.57
N LEU A 298 -2.15 1.53 -23.42
CA LEU A 298 -0.81 2.08 -23.37
C LEU A 298 -0.60 3.04 -24.56
N PRO A 299 -0.34 4.34 -24.32
CA PRO A 299 -0.16 5.31 -25.40
C PRO A 299 1.10 4.97 -26.21
N THR A 300 1.07 5.28 -27.51
CA THR A 300 2.22 5.16 -28.41
C THR A 300 2.31 6.41 -29.31
N PRO A 301 3.51 6.95 -29.58
CA PRO A 301 4.82 6.52 -29.10
C PRO A 301 4.99 6.73 -27.58
N PHE A 302 5.89 5.97 -26.95
CA PHE A 302 6.24 6.20 -25.55
C PHE A 302 6.99 7.52 -25.42
N GLY A 303 6.59 8.33 -24.43
CA GLY A 303 7.40 9.45 -24.01
C GLY A 303 8.65 8.98 -23.25
N PRO A 304 9.49 9.94 -22.85
CA PRO A 304 10.79 9.63 -22.29
C PRO A 304 10.71 8.95 -20.91
N GLY A 305 9.69 9.25 -20.09
CA GLY A 305 9.49 8.60 -18.79
C GLY A 305 9.09 7.13 -18.95
N PHE A 306 8.14 6.83 -19.84
CA PHE A 306 7.77 5.45 -20.16
C PHE A 306 8.89 4.66 -20.84
N SER A 307 9.73 5.31 -21.64
CA SER A 307 10.94 4.68 -22.19
C SER A 307 11.93 4.29 -21.08
N VAL A 308 12.07 5.12 -20.05
CA VAL A 308 12.87 4.81 -18.86
C VAL A 308 12.25 3.66 -18.06
N VAL A 309 10.93 3.65 -17.86
CA VAL A 309 10.23 2.54 -17.18
C VAL A 309 10.45 1.23 -17.92
N GLN A 310 10.23 1.22 -19.24
CA GLN A 310 10.36 0.03 -20.07
C GLN A 310 11.79 -0.54 -20.04
N SER A 311 12.80 0.31 -20.11
CA SER A 311 14.21 -0.10 -20.06
C SER A 311 14.67 -0.54 -18.66
N THR A 312 14.05 0.02 -17.60
CA THR A 312 14.41 -0.29 -16.21
C THR A 312 13.70 -1.53 -15.70
N LEU A 313 12.37 -1.59 -15.78
CA LEU A 313 11.54 -2.65 -15.22
C LEU A 313 11.25 -3.77 -16.23
N GLY A 314 11.29 -3.47 -17.53
CA GLY A 314 10.88 -4.40 -18.59
C GLY A 314 9.57 -4.00 -19.26
N PRO A 315 9.02 -4.85 -20.14
CA PRO A 315 7.85 -4.49 -20.93
C PRO A 315 6.60 -4.29 -20.08
N PHE A 316 5.79 -3.30 -20.45
CA PHE A 316 4.46 -3.10 -19.87
C PHE A 316 3.57 -4.34 -20.05
N GLY A 317 2.60 -4.53 -19.18
CA GLY A 317 1.83 -5.77 -19.07
C GLY A 317 2.53 -6.89 -18.29
N SER A 318 3.86 -6.86 -18.13
CA SER A 318 4.61 -7.86 -17.33
C SER A 318 5.02 -7.36 -15.94
N ILE A 319 4.67 -6.11 -15.59
CA ILE A 319 5.08 -5.48 -14.34
C ILE A 319 3.99 -5.73 -13.30
N SER A 320 4.33 -6.43 -12.22
CA SER A 320 3.46 -6.60 -11.06
C SER A 320 3.81 -5.63 -9.98
N VAL A 321 2.80 -5.21 -9.22
CA VAL A 321 3.02 -4.33 -8.07
C VAL A 321 2.49 -5.02 -6.83
N TYR A 322 3.29 -5.03 -5.77
CA TYR A 322 2.91 -5.59 -4.47
C TYR A 322 3.10 -4.55 -3.40
N ARG A 323 2.12 -4.43 -2.50
CA ARG A 323 2.25 -3.55 -1.34
C ARG A 323 3.23 -4.14 -0.35
N VAL A 324 4.05 -3.29 0.25
CA VAL A 324 4.95 -3.65 1.35
C VAL A 324 4.26 -3.28 2.66
N ALA A 325 4.13 -4.24 3.58
CA ALA A 325 3.58 -3.98 4.89
C ALA A 325 4.58 -3.20 5.76
N CYS A 326 4.10 -2.21 6.53
CA CYS A 326 4.94 -1.49 7.48
C CYS A 326 5.47 -2.47 8.56
N PRO A 327 6.81 -2.61 8.71
CA PRO A 327 7.37 -3.54 9.68
C PRO A 327 6.88 -3.25 11.10
N SER A 328 6.67 -4.32 11.88
CA SER A 328 6.23 -4.18 13.28
C SER A 328 7.20 -3.36 14.12
N ALA A 329 8.50 -3.42 13.85
CA ALA A 329 9.51 -2.61 14.52
C ALA A 329 9.32 -1.11 14.29
N VAL A 330 8.95 -0.69 13.08
CA VAL A 330 8.68 0.73 12.75
C VAL A 330 7.41 1.20 13.45
N ARG A 331 6.36 0.39 13.45
CA ARG A 331 5.12 0.69 14.20
C ARG A 331 5.35 0.77 15.70
N ALA A 332 6.13 -0.15 16.27
CA ALA A 332 6.46 -0.16 17.69
C ALA A 332 7.28 1.08 18.11
N TRP A 333 8.24 1.48 17.28
CA TRP A 333 9.00 2.72 17.49
C TRP A 333 8.07 3.94 17.54
N TYR A 334 7.25 4.15 16.52
CA TYR A 334 6.38 5.32 16.48
C TYR A 334 5.31 5.30 17.56
N ALA A 335 4.74 4.12 17.88
CA ALA A 335 3.79 3.98 18.98
C ALA A 335 4.42 4.35 20.33
N ALA A 336 5.71 4.04 20.56
CA ALA A 336 6.40 4.45 21.77
C ALA A 336 6.61 5.98 21.84
N VAL A 337 6.95 6.62 20.72
CA VAL A 337 7.04 8.08 20.63
C VAL A 337 5.69 8.73 20.94
N ASP A 338 4.62 8.27 20.29
CA ASP A 338 3.26 8.79 20.46
C ASP A 338 2.74 8.60 21.88
N THR A 339 2.96 7.42 22.48
CA THR A 339 2.57 7.10 23.87
C THR A 339 3.28 8.02 24.87
N LEU A 340 4.60 8.21 24.72
CA LEU A 340 5.37 9.08 25.62
C LEU A 340 4.91 10.53 25.49
N LEU A 341 4.76 11.02 24.26
CA LEU A 341 4.30 12.38 24.01
C LEU A 341 2.93 12.62 24.65
N ARG A 342 1.94 11.73 24.42
CA ARG A 342 0.61 11.83 25.03
C ARG A 342 0.68 11.87 26.56
N THR A 343 1.51 11.02 27.16
CA THR A 343 1.68 10.95 28.61
C THR A 343 2.25 12.26 29.18
N VAL A 344 3.22 12.86 28.50
CA VAL A 344 3.81 14.14 28.95
C VAL A 344 2.81 15.28 28.81
N LEU A 345 2.11 15.39 27.68
CA LEU A 345 1.17 16.49 27.43
C LEU A 345 -0.07 16.44 28.33
N THR A 346 -0.40 15.27 28.86
CA THR A 346 -1.54 15.08 29.78
C THR A 346 -1.20 15.29 31.23
N THR A 347 0.04 14.97 31.62
CA THR A 347 0.49 15.08 33.02
C THR A 347 1.14 16.43 33.34
N ASN A 348 1.49 17.23 32.32
CA ASN A 348 2.14 18.52 32.51
C ASN A 348 1.52 19.63 31.63
N VAL A 349 0.72 20.49 32.26
CA VAL A 349 0.00 21.61 31.58
C VAL A 349 0.97 22.64 31.00
N ALA A 350 2.13 22.88 31.61
CA ALA A 350 3.11 23.82 31.08
C ALA A 350 3.70 23.29 29.77
N LEU A 351 4.10 22.02 29.73
CA LEU A 351 4.59 21.37 28.51
C LEU A 351 3.48 21.25 27.45
N GLN A 352 2.23 21.01 27.85
CA GLN A 352 1.08 21.07 26.95
C GLN A 352 0.96 22.42 26.26
N SER A 353 1.02 23.51 27.02
CA SER A 353 0.93 24.87 26.46
C SER A 353 2.12 25.20 25.54
N GLN A 354 3.32 24.72 25.86
CA GLN A 354 4.51 24.88 25.03
C GLN A 354 4.36 24.12 23.70
N PHE A 355 3.90 22.87 23.74
CA PHE A 355 3.67 22.07 22.54
C PHE A 355 2.63 22.71 21.60
N GLN A 356 1.51 23.18 22.16
CA GLN A 356 0.46 23.88 21.39
C GLN A 356 0.94 25.20 20.77
N ALA A 357 1.95 25.84 21.37
CA ALA A 357 2.53 27.07 20.84
C ALA A 357 3.51 26.84 19.67
N ILE A 358 4.00 25.61 19.46
CA ILE A 358 4.83 25.27 18.30
C ILE A 358 3.92 25.30 17.05
N ALA A 359 4.31 26.13 16.08
CA ALA A 359 3.52 26.38 14.87
C ALA A 359 2.97 25.08 14.25
N GLY A 360 1.66 25.08 14.02
CA GLY A 360 0.94 23.94 13.46
C GLY A 360 1.29 23.72 11.99
N GLN A 361 1.75 22.51 11.69
CA GLN A 361 1.77 21.86 10.36
C GLN A 361 2.22 22.74 9.18
N MET A 362 3.43 22.52 8.68
CA MET A 362 3.90 23.13 7.43
C MET A 362 4.27 22.08 6.39
N TYR A 363 3.89 22.32 5.13
CA TYR A 363 4.31 21.52 4.00
C TYR A 363 5.66 22.02 3.48
N TYR A 364 6.60 21.09 3.32
CA TYR A 364 7.92 21.39 2.79
C TYR A 364 8.16 20.60 1.50
N LEU A 365 8.77 21.27 0.53
CA LEU A 365 9.41 20.60 -0.59
C LEU A 365 10.74 20.06 -0.07
N VAL A 366 10.80 18.74 0.07
CA VAL A 366 11.98 18.02 0.56
C VAL A 366 12.66 17.30 -0.59
N GLY A 367 13.93 16.95 -0.42
CA GLY A 367 14.67 16.17 -1.39
C GLY A 367 16.05 15.80 -0.88
N PRO A 368 16.68 14.73 -1.40
CA PRO A 368 18.07 14.42 -1.07
C PRO A 368 18.99 15.61 -1.40
N GLU A 369 19.91 15.94 -0.50
CA GLU A 369 20.88 17.04 -0.67
C GLU A 369 21.61 16.98 -2.02
N ALA A 370 22.04 15.79 -2.44
CA ALA A 370 22.73 15.57 -3.71
C ALA A 370 21.91 15.99 -4.95
N TRP A 371 20.58 15.92 -4.86
CA TRP A 371 19.69 16.37 -5.94
C TRP A 371 19.53 17.88 -5.90
N GLN A 372 19.43 18.47 -4.71
CA GLN A 372 19.26 19.90 -4.50
C GLN A 372 20.54 20.70 -4.82
N ALA A 373 21.71 20.14 -4.52
CA ALA A 373 23.01 20.75 -4.75
C ALA A 373 23.37 20.87 -6.24
N ASN A 374 22.62 20.21 -7.14
CA ASN A 374 22.84 20.30 -8.57
C ASN A 374 21.92 21.36 -9.22
N PRO A 375 22.41 22.57 -9.54
CA PRO A 375 21.58 23.67 -10.07
C PRO A 375 21.07 23.39 -11.49
N THR A 376 21.68 22.43 -12.19
CA THR A 376 21.27 22.04 -13.55
C THR A 376 20.24 20.93 -13.55
N LEU A 377 19.99 20.26 -12.42
CA LEU A 377 19.06 19.14 -12.37
C LEU A 377 17.62 19.64 -12.55
N ARG A 378 16.86 18.95 -13.40
CA ARG A 378 15.43 19.21 -13.60
C ARG A 378 14.64 17.92 -13.46
N PHE A 379 13.46 18.03 -12.86
CA PHE A 379 12.57 16.93 -12.56
C PHE A 379 11.37 16.93 -13.51
N PHE A 380 10.98 15.74 -13.96
CA PHE A 380 9.89 15.55 -14.93
C PHE A 380 8.81 14.56 -14.44
N GLY A 381 8.90 14.04 -13.21
CA GLY A 381 7.86 13.20 -12.59
C GLY A 381 8.46 12.12 -11.72
N GLY A 382 7.70 11.54 -10.78
CA GLY A 382 8.16 10.49 -9.88
C GLY A 382 7.29 9.24 -9.87
N ASN A 383 6.47 9.04 -10.90
CA ASN A 383 5.41 8.05 -10.87
C ASN A 383 5.52 7.10 -12.07
N PHE A 384 5.87 5.84 -11.83
CA PHE A 384 5.98 4.81 -12.88
C PHE A 384 4.67 4.53 -13.64
N LEU A 385 3.54 4.97 -13.11
CA LEU A 385 2.21 4.86 -13.74
C LEU A 385 1.95 5.97 -14.77
N CYS A 386 2.84 6.97 -14.82
CA CYS A 386 2.71 8.17 -15.63
C CYS A 386 3.98 8.41 -16.45
N ASP A 387 3.80 8.98 -17.64
CA ASP A 387 4.95 9.42 -18.41
C ASP A 387 5.55 10.68 -17.77
N ALA A 388 6.75 11.04 -18.18
CA ALA A 388 7.36 12.30 -17.81
C ALA A 388 6.52 13.47 -18.33
N GLN A 389 6.28 14.47 -17.49
CA GLN A 389 5.61 15.70 -17.88
C GLN A 389 6.49 16.52 -18.84
N MET A 390 5.90 17.46 -19.58
CA MET A 390 6.65 18.25 -20.58
C MET A 390 7.45 19.39 -19.95
N THR A 391 6.91 20.03 -18.91
CA THR A 391 7.54 21.19 -18.26
C THR A 391 8.40 20.72 -17.09
N PRO A 392 9.72 20.97 -17.08
CA PRO A 392 10.56 20.58 -15.96
C PRO A 392 10.28 21.42 -14.71
N GLU A 393 10.45 20.81 -13.54
CA GLU A 393 10.50 21.49 -12.24
C GLU A 393 11.91 21.49 -11.64
N THR A 394 12.13 22.37 -10.66
CA THR A 394 13.37 22.45 -9.87
C THR A 394 13.32 21.65 -8.56
N SER A 395 12.18 21.01 -8.28
CA SER A 395 11.97 20.19 -7.08
C SER A 395 11.30 18.86 -7.45
N MET A 396 11.32 17.90 -6.52
CA MET A 396 10.71 16.58 -6.74
C MET A 396 9.21 16.74 -7.05
N LEU A 397 8.72 15.90 -7.95
CA LEU A 397 7.30 15.81 -8.34
C LEU A 397 6.64 14.58 -7.73
N ASN A 398 5.31 14.60 -7.63
CA ASN A 398 4.55 13.54 -6.98
C ASN A 398 4.95 12.12 -7.39
N PHE A 399 5.00 11.23 -6.41
CA PHE A 399 5.17 9.80 -6.62
C PHE A 399 3.86 9.11 -7.05
N PHE A 400 3.84 7.77 -7.06
CA PHE A 400 2.62 7.00 -7.33
C PHE A 400 1.56 7.17 -6.22
N SER A 401 0.32 6.80 -6.54
CA SER A 401 -0.83 7.01 -5.66
C SER A 401 -1.99 6.05 -5.97
N VAL A 402 -2.75 5.66 -4.93
CA VAL A 402 -3.99 4.88 -5.04
C VAL A 402 -5.17 5.68 -5.61
N GLN A 403 -5.13 7.02 -5.54
CA GLN A 403 -6.21 7.88 -6.00
C GLN A 403 -6.33 7.85 -7.53
N GLY A 404 -5.23 7.55 -8.22
CA GLY A 404 -5.16 7.55 -9.67
C GLY A 404 -5.20 8.97 -10.26
N SER A 405 -4.29 9.26 -11.18
CA SER A 405 -4.21 10.44 -12.06
C SER A 405 -2.74 10.78 -12.35
N CYS A 406 -2.46 11.25 -13.56
CA CYS A 406 -1.15 11.78 -13.95
C CYS A 406 -1.20 13.31 -14.00
N MET A 407 -1.29 13.96 -12.84
CA MET A 407 -1.27 15.41 -12.75
C MET A 407 0.14 15.96 -12.97
N ALA A 408 0.25 17.02 -13.78
CA ALA A 408 1.50 17.71 -14.04
C ALA A 408 1.65 18.95 -13.13
N GLY A 409 2.89 19.34 -12.84
CA GLY A 409 3.21 20.54 -12.05
C GLY A 409 2.87 20.45 -10.57
N ILE A 410 2.70 19.23 -10.03
CA ILE A 410 2.46 19.03 -8.60
C ILE A 410 3.74 18.49 -7.95
N GLY A 411 4.34 19.34 -7.12
CA GLY A 411 5.53 19.03 -6.35
C GLY A 411 5.24 18.07 -5.20
N GLU A 412 6.17 17.17 -4.97
CA GLU A 412 6.12 16.24 -3.84
C GLU A 412 6.37 17.01 -2.53
N GLN A 413 5.41 16.91 -1.62
CA GLN A 413 5.43 17.65 -0.36
C GLN A 413 5.40 16.71 0.83
N LEU A 414 6.19 17.02 1.84
CA LEU A 414 6.18 16.33 3.13
C LEU A 414 5.61 17.24 4.20
N LEU A 415 4.66 16.72 4.98
CA LEU A 415 4.04 17.46 6.07
C LEU A 415 4.90 17.37 7.32
N PHE A 416 5.47 18.49 7.76
CA PHE A 416 6.18 18.55 9.04
C PHE A 416 5.26 19.11 10.12
N THR A 417 4.66 18.18 10.85
CA THR A 417 3.99 18.46 12.13
C THR A 417 5.01 18.43 13.28
N THR A 418 4.66 19.02 14.42
CA THR A 418 5.45 18.92 15.66
C THR A 418 5.79 17.47 16.01
N THR A 419 4.84 16.55 15.86
CA THR A 419 5.05 15.11 16.13
C THR A 419 5.99 14.45 15.13
N HIS A 420 5.96 14.83 13.85
CA HIS A 420 6.87 14.30 12.84
C HIS A 420 8.31 14.71 13.15
N VAL A 421 8.52 16.01 13.38
CA VAL A 421 9.84 16.56 13.71
C VAL A 421 10.37 15.99 15.01
N LEU A 422 9.51 15.84 16.03
CA LEU A 422 9.89 15.24 17.31
C LEU A 422 10.28 13.78 17.13
N ALA A 423 9.46 12.97 16.44
CA ALA A 423 9.76 11.56 16.19
C ALA A 423 11.07 11.39 15.41
N ALA A 424 11.29 12.18 14.36
CA ALA A 424 12.53 12.16 13.60
C ALA A 424 13.72 12.57 14.46
N PHE A 425 13.60 13.64 15.24
CA PHE A 425 14.66 14.16 16.09
C PHE A 425 15.12 13.15 17.15
N VAL A 426 14.19 12.55 17.90
CA VAL A 426 14.52 11.54 18.94
C VAL A 426 15.03 10.21 18.38
N SER A 427 15.07 10.06 17.05
CA SER A 427 15.53 8.86 16.36
C SER A 427 16.90 9.01 15.72
N LEU A 428 17.47 10.22 15.74
CA LEU A 428 18.83 10.46 15.29
C LEU A 428 19.81 9.99 16.38
N PRO A 429 20.92 9.33 16.01
CA PRO A 429 21.93 8.88 16.96
C PRO A 429 22.70 10.05 17.59
N ASP A 430 22.92 11.10 16.78
CA ASP A 430 23.50 12.36 17.20
C ASP A 430 22.41 13.44 17.26
N THR A 431 22.70 14.57 17.91
CA THR A 431 21.83 15.75 17.92
C THR A 431 22.41 16.82 16.96
N PRO A 432 22.22 16.68 15.64
CA PRO A 432 22.68 17.70 14.69
C PRO A 432 21.96 19.03 14.93
N SER A 433 22.58 20.13 14.50
CA SER A 433 21.96 21.44 14.65
C SER A 433 20.72 21.56 13.76
N GLY A 434 19.78 22.41 14.16
CA GLY A 434 18.60 22.71 13.33
C GLY A 434 18.97 23.25 11.94
N ALA A 435 20.08 23.99 11.85
CA ALA A 435 20.62 24.50 10.59
C ALA A 435 21.10 23.37 9.67
N ASP A 436 21.82 22.39 10.21
CA ASP A 436 22.30 21.22 9.45
C ASP A 436 21.13 20.37 8.94
N ILE A 437 20.12 20.13 9.80
CA ILE A 437 18.90 19.45 9.40
C ILE A 437 18.22 20.23 8.28
N ALA A 438 18.03 21.54 8.45
CA ALA A 438 17.31 22.33 7.47
C ALA A 438 18.02 22.38 6.11
N ALA A 439 19.35 22.53 6.10
CA ALA A 439 20.17 22.55 4.90
C ALA A 439 20.10 21.24 4.09
N ALA A 440 20.09 20.10 4.78
CA ALA A 440 20.09 18.79 4.12
C ALA A 440 18.70 18.32 3.67
N ASN A 441 17.62 18.89 4.20
CA ASN A 441 16.26 18.33 4.10
C ASN A 441 15.23 19.26 3.44
N SER A 442 15.58 20.50 3.10
CA SER A 442 14.63 21.45 2.51
C SER A 442 15.26 22.32 1.43
N LEU A 443 14.42 22.84 0.54
CA LEU A 443 14.86 23.82 -0.45
C LEU A 443 15.35 25.12 0.23
N PRO A 444 16.26 25.89 -0.41
CA PRO A 444 16.79 27.14 0.15
C PRO A 444 15.71 28.15 0.58
N SER A 445 14.57 28.18 -0.10
CA SER A 445 13.45 29.09 0.22
C SER A 445 12.72 28.75 1.53
N SER A 446 12.85 27.52 2.02
CA SER A 446 12.17 27.01 3.21
C SER A 446 13.11 26.63 4.36
N GLN A 447 14.41 26.83 4.18
CA GLN A 447 15.42 26.42 5.15
C GLN A 447 15.26 27.13 6.51
N SER A 448 15.02 28.45 6.49
CA SER A 448 14.88 29.23 7.73
C SER A 448 13.65 28.83 8.55
N SER A 449 12.53 28.52 7.90
CA SER A 449 11.31 28.09 8.60
C SER A 449 11.46 26.67 9.15
N LEU A 450 12.14 25.77 8.43
CA LEU A 450 12.44 24.44 8.94
C LEU A 450 13.40 24.49 10.14
N GLU A 451 14.46 25.29 10.06
CA GLU A 451 15.40 25.49 11.15
C GLU A 451 14.68 25.99 12.41
N GLN A 452 13.79 26.98 12.27
CA GLN A 452 13.00 27.50 13.38
C GLN A 452 12.10 26.41 13.99
N LEU A 453 11.41 25.63 13.16
CA LEU A 453 10.56 24.53 13.63
C LEU A 453 11.36 23.47 14.38
N VAL A 454 12.48 23.03 13.82
CA VAL A 454 13.38 22.06 14.47
C VAL A 454 13.91 22.61 15.79
N GLY A 455 14.31 23.88 15.84
CA GLY A 455 14.77 24.53 17.06
C GLY A 455 13.70 24.56 18.16
N LEU A 456 12.46 24.92 17.84
CA LEU A 456 11.34 24.91 18.79
C LEU A 456 11.05 23.50 19.31
N VAL A 457 11.04 22.50 18.42
CA VAL A 457 10.80 21.10 18.79
C VAL A 457 11.95 20.54 19.63
N HIS A 458 13.19 20.91 19.32
CA HIS A 458 14.36 20.55 20.13
C HIS A 458 14.25 21.10 21.56
N THR A 459 13.92 22.39 21.72
CA THR A 459 13.71 23.00 23.05
C THR A 459 12.59 22.32 23.81
N PHE A 460 11.48 22.00 23.16
CA PHE A 460 10.40 21.25 23.79
C PHE A 460 10.85 19.84 24.20
N THR A 461 11.48 19.08 23.29
CA THR A 461 11.88 17.70 23.51
C THR A 461 12.85 17.57 24.68
N THR A 462 13.83 18.48 24.77
CA THR A 462 14.81 18.51 25.87
C THR A 462 14.20 18.87 27.23
N ALA A 463 13.10 19.63 27.25
CA ALA A 463 12.34 19.92 28.46
C ALA A 463 11.34 18.81 28.82
N ALA A 464 10.82 18.10 27.82
CA ALA A 464 9.74 17.14 27.94
C ALA A 464 10.21 15.72 28.27
N PHE A 465 11.32 15.28 27.68
CA PHE A 465 11.78 13.89 27.76
C PHE A 465 13.08 13.76 28.54
N SER A 466 13.17 12.74 29.40
CA SER A 466 14.41 12.46 30.11
C SER A 466 15.46 11.85 29.15
N PRO A 467 16.75 11.92 29.48
CA PRO A 467 17.78 11.22 28.70
C PRO A 467 17.55 9.72 28.59
N THR A 468 16.91 9.11 29.60
CA THR A 468 16.55 7.68 29.58
C THR A 468 15.43 7.41 28.57
N ASP A 469 14.42 8.27 28.53
CA ASP A 469 13.33 8.14 27.54
C ASP A 469 13.86 8.27 26.12
N ILE A 470 14.72 9.26 25.86
CA ILE A 470 15.36 9.46 24.56
C ILE A 470 16.19 8.22 24.20
N GLY A 471 17.01 7.68 25.10
CA GLY A 471 17.80 6.47 24.85
C GLY A 471 16.95 5.23 24.52
N ASN A 472 15.79 5.08 25.18
CA ASN A 472 14.84 4.01 24.87
C ASN A 472 14.22 4.17 23.47
N LEU A 473 13.82 5.39 23.11
CA LEU A 473 13.29 5.69 21.78
C LEU A 473 14.34 5.50 20.68
N GLN A 474 15.59 5.90 20.92
CA GLN A 474 16.71 5.66 20.00
C GLN A 474 16.99 4.16 19.82
N THR A 475 16.85 3.35 20.86
CA THR A 475 16.99 1.88 20.76
C THR A 475 15.92 1.28 19.85
N LEU A 476 14.66 1.72 19.99
CA LEU A 476 13.56 1.30 19.11
C LEU A 476 13.77 1.79 17.68
N ALA A 477 14.23 3.03 17.50
CA ALA A 477 14.58 3.58 16.20
C ALA A 477 15.69 2.77 15.53
N GLN A 478 16.73 2.39 16.26
CA GLN A 478 17.80 1.54 15.74
C GLN A 478 17.26 0.18 15.28
N ALA A 479 16.39 -0.47 16.07
CA ALA A 479 15.76 -1.73 15.69
C ALA A 479 14.87 -1.59 14.44
N ALA A 480 14.11 -0.49 14.35
CA ALA A 480 13.30 -0.15 13.18
C ALA A 480 14.17 0.04 11.93
N ARG A 481 15.25 0.82 12.03
CA ARG A 481 16.20 1.05 10.95
C ARG A 481 16.88 -0.24 10.50
N THR A 482 17.36 -1.06 11.44
CA THR A 482 17.97 -2.36 11.11
C THR A 482 16.98 -3.27 10.39
N THR A 483 15.73 -3.34 10.87
CA THR A 483 14.69 -4.14 10.22
C THR A 483 14.42 -3.65 8.79
N LEU A 484 14.30 -2.35 8.57
CA LEU A 484 14.10 -1.77 7.23
C LEU A 484 15.25 -2.11 6.28
N LEU A 485 16.49 -2.04 6.75
CA LEU A 485 17.68 -2.27 5.92
C LEU A 485 17.99 -3.76 5.67
N THR A 486 17.40 -4.68 6.44
CA THR A 486 17.73 -6.11 6.36
C THR A 486 16.56 -7.00 5.94
N ALA A 487 15.33 -6.64 6.30
CA ALA A 487 14.14 -7.46 6.03
C ALA A 487 13.38 -7.03 4.78
N LEU A 488 13.67 -5.85 4.22
CA LEU A 488 13.00 -5.31 3.04
C LEU A 488 14.01 -4.94 1.94
N PRO A 489 13.57 -4.94 0.67
CA PRO A 489 14.29 -4.23 -0.38
C PRO A 489 14.43 -2.73 -0.04
N PRO A 490 15.48 -2.05 -0.51
CA PRO A 490 15.65 -0.62 -0.28
C PRO A 490 14.43 0.18 -0.76
N ILE A 491 13.84 0.97 0.13
CA ILE A 491 12.75 1.88 -0.18
C ILE A 491 13.35 3.15 -0.80
N GLU A 492 12.87 3.52 -1.99
CA GLU A 492 13.47 4.57 -2.80
C GLU A 492 12.50 5.70 -3.15
N LEU A 493 13.02 6.92 -3.15
CA LEU A 493 12.46 8.05 -3.86
C LEU A 493 12.91 7.94 -5.32
N ILE A 494 11.97 8.11 -6.24
CA ILE A 494 12.22 8.00 -7.69
C ILE A 494 11.83 9.29 -8.40
N GLN A 495 12.64 9.71 -9.37
CA GLN A 495 12.31 10.85 -10.23
C GLN A 495 12.89 10.65 -11.65
N TYR A 496 12.13 11.03 -12.67
CA TYR A 496 12.61 11.28 -14.01
C TYR A 496 13.36 12.61 -14.04
N SER A 497 14.55 12.62 -14.62
CA SER A 497 15.38 13.82 -14.67
C SER A 497 16.14 13.98 -15.97
N GLN A 498 16.44 15.25 -16.28
CA GLN A 498 17.42 15.64 -17.30
C GLN A 498 18.18 16.90 -16.85
N PRO A 499 19.42 17.11 -17.31
CA PRO A 499 20.12 18.38 -17.09
C PRO A 499 19.49 19.54 -17.87
N ALA A 500 19.59 20.75 -17.31
CA ALA A 500 19.33 22.03 -17.97
C ALA A 500 20.65 22.77 -18.27
N PRO A 501 20.83 23.33 -19.49
CA PRO A 501 19.91 23.32 -20.63
C PRO A 501 19.71 21.90 -21.21
N PRO A 502 18.61 21.63 -21.93
CA PRO A 502 18.35 20.32 -22.50
C PRO A 502 19.54 19.84 -23.34
N THR A 503 20.06 18.67 -23.02
CA THR A 503 21.16 18.04 -23.74
C THR A 503 20.63 16.88 -24.58
N ALA A 504 21.46 16.33 -25.47
CA ALA A 504 21.15 15.07 -26.16
C ALA A 504 21.11 13.84 -25.23
N ILE A 505 21.32 14.04 -23.91
CA ILE A 505 21.33 12.96 -22.93
C ILE A 505 19.88 12.46 -22.74
N PRO A 506 19.65 11.14 -22.85
CA PRO A 506 18.32 10.57 -22.60
C PRO A 506 17.89 10.84 -21.16
N MET A 507 16.57 10.84 -20.94
CA MET A 507 16.00 10.96 -19.62
C MET A 507 16.55 9.86 -18.69
N ALA A 508 16.92 10.24 -17.47
CA ALA A 508 17.47 9.35 -16.46
C ALA A 508 16.46 9.12 -15.34
N LEU A 509 16.54 7.94 -14.70
CA LEU A 509 15.84 7.65 -13.45
C LEU A 509 16.76 7.95 -12.26
N LEU A 510 16.47 9.03 -11.53
CA LEU A 510 17.08 9.28 -10.24
C LEU A 510 16.46 8.36 -9.20
N ARG A 511 17.30 7.84 -8.31
CA ARG A 511 16.93 6.97 -7.20
C ARG A 511 17.68 7.42 -5.96
N ALA A 512 16.96 7.57 -4.86
CA ALA A 512 17.56 7.84 -3.55
C ALA A 512 16.91 6.94 -2.52
N ARG A 513 17.74 6.19 -1.77
CA ARG A 513 17.27 5.28 -0.73
C ARG A 513 16.97 6.06 0.53
N LEU A 514 15.87 5.71 1.21
CA LEU A 514 15.68 6.11 2.60
C LEU A 514 16.80 5.49 3.45
N PHE A 515 17.29 6.24 4.44
CA PHE A 515 18.41 5.84 5.31
C PHE A 515 19.73 5.52 4.60
N ASN A 516 20.02 6.24 3.50
CA ASN A 516 21.28 6.09 2.78
C ASN A 516 22.48 6.55 3.63
N THR A 517 23.42 5.64 3.88
CA THR A 517 24.61 5.89 4.72
C THR A 517 25.53 6.98 4.20
N SER A 518 25.47 7.29 2.90
CA SER A 518 26.27 8.37 2.30
C SER A 518 25.68 9.77 2.52
N THR A 519 24.45 9.87 3.03
CA THR A 519 23.75 11.14 3.29
C THR A 519 23.03 11.08 4.65
N PRO A 520 23.78 10.97 5.77
CA PRO A 520 23.19 10.71 7.08
C PRO A 520 22.24 11.82 7.56
N LEU A 521 22.44 13.06 7.12
CA LEU A 521 21.53 14.17 7.47
C LEU A 521 20.14 14.03 6.82
N PHE A 522 20.01 13.24 5.74
CA PHE A 522 18.72 12.92 5.13
C PHE A 522 17.93 11.85 5.92
N ASP A 523 18.56 11.23 6.93
CA ASP A 523 17.86 10.30 7.84
C ASP A 523 16.71 11.01 8.57
N PHE A 524 16.83 12.31 8.86
CA PHE A 524 15.75 13.10 9.46
C PHE A 524 14.48 13.07 8.58
N THR A 525 14.58 13.39 7.30
CA THR A 525 13.45 13.27 6.36
C THR A 525 13.00 11.83 6.18
N SER A 526 13.93 10.88 6.18
CA SER A 526 13.60 9.44 6.09
C SER A 526 12.71 9.00 7.25
N TRP A 527 12.99 9.46 8.48
CA TRP A 527 12.12 9.22 9.64
C TRP A 527 10.74 9.84 9.47
N CYS A 528 10.64 11.07 8.94
CA CYS A 528 9.35 11.70 8.64
C CYS A 528 8.53 10.89 7.61
N TYR A 529 9.16 10.34 6.57
CA TYR A 529 8.48 9.42 5.64
C TYR A 529 7.99 8.14 6.31
N LEU A 530 8.72 7.62 7.31
CA LEU A 530 8.25 6.48 8.09
C LEU A 530 7.06 6.83 8.97
N VAL A 531 7.00 8.04 9.53
CA VAL A 531 5.81 8.51 10.27
C VAL A 531 4.59 8.51 9.34
N ASP A 532 4.71 9.10 8.14
CA ASP A 532 3.65 9.07 7.14
C ASP A 532 3.22 7.64 6.77
N TRP A 533 4.18 6.70 6.67
CA TRP A 533 3.88 5.31 6.38
C TRP A 533 3.14 4.62 7.52
N VAL A 534 3.57 4.83 8.77
CA VAL A 534 2.90 4.26 9.95
C VAL A 534 1.50 4.84 10.12
N GLN A 535 1.29 6.11 9.78
CA GLN A 535 -0.02 6.77 9.88
C GLN A 535 -0.96 6.44 8.71
N GLY A 536 -0.49 5.68 7.71
CA GLY A 536 -1.25 5.41 6.49
C GLY A 536 -1.51 6.68 5.67
N ILE A 537 -0.64 7.67 5.75
CA ILE A 537 -0.62 8.85 4.87
C ILE A 537 0.08 8.46 3.56
N ARG A 538 1.11 7.62 3.64
CA ARG A 538 1.82 7.05 2.48
C ARG A 538 1.85 5.55 2.57
N GLU A 539 1.97 4.90 1.43
CA GLU A 539 2.22 3.48 1.33
C GLU A 539 3.56 3.21 0.63
N VAL A 540 4.04 1.98 0.75
CA VAL A 540 5.22 1.50 0.04
C VAL A 540 4.80 0.35 -0.87
N ALA A 541 5.29 0.35 -2.10
CA ALA A 541 5.00 -0.69 -3.08
C ALA A 541 6.25 -1.10 -3.86
N THR A 542 6.37 -2.39 -4.15
CA THR A 542 7.41 -2.96 -5.00
C THR A 542 6.86 -3.15 -6.41
N PHE A 543 7.45 -2.46 -7.37
CA PHE A 543 7.24 -2.62 -8.81
C PHE A 543 8.20 -3.68 -9.32
N ASP A 544 7.69 -4.89 -9.53
CA ASP A 544 8.44 -6.07 -9.95
C ASP A 544 8.19 -6.37 -11.43
N GLY A 545 9.13 -5.97 -12.29
CA GLY A 545 9.07 -6.21 -13.74
C GLY A 545 10.11 -7.22 -14.20
N ASP A 546 9.98 -7.72 -15.43
CA ASP A 546 10.85 -8.76 -15.99
C ASP A 546 12.37 -8.51 -15.87
N VAL A 547 12.82 -7.26 -15.81
CA VAL A 547 14.24 -6.89 -15.71
C VAL A 547 14.71 -6.70 -14.26
N THR A 548 13.96 -5.93 -13.47
CA THR A 548 14.33 -5.62 -12.09
C THR A 548 13.10 -5.27 -11.25
N ALA A 549 13.31 -5.18 -9.94
CA ALA A 549 12.32 -4.72 -8.99
C ALA A 549 12.76 -3.41 -8.32
N ILE A 550 11.83 -2.47 -8.15
CA ILE A 550 12.05 -1.20 -7.44
C ILE A 550 10.97 -1.04 -6.37
N THR A 551 11.39 -0.79 -5.13
CA THR A 551 10.47 -0.51 -4.02
C THR A 551 10.45 0.98 -3.78
N ALA A 552 9.27 1.60 -3.94
CA ALA A 552 9.10 3.04 -3.87
C ALA A 552 8.01 3.42 -2.86
N ILE A 553 8.11 4.63 -2.33
CA ILE A 553 7.09 5.25 -1.47
C ILE A 553 6.10 6.08 -2.30
N SER A 554 4.84 6.08 -1.92
CA SER A 554 3.77 6.85 -2.58
C SER A 554 3.84 8.33 -2.20
N THR A 555 3.13 9.17 -2.96
CA THR A 555 2.78 10.54 -2.55
C THR A 555 1.77 10.50 -1.37
N PRO A 556 1.49 11.58 -0.62
CA PRO A 556 0.46 11.56 0.42
C PRO A 556 -0.91 11.25 -0.15
N SER A 557 -1.62 10.37 0.55
CA SER A 557 -3.01 10.07 0.29
C SER A 557 -3.89 10.96 1.15
N THR A 558 -4.58 11.90 0.52
CA THR A 558 -5.59 12.75 1.17
C THR A 558 -6.97 12.13 1.17
#